data_AF-A0A2Z5GA21-F1
#
_entry.id   AF-A0A2Z5GA21-F1
#
_cell.length_a   1.000
_cell.length_b   1.000
_cell.length_c   1.000
_cell.angle_alpha   90.00
_cell.angle_beta   90.00
_cell.angle_gamma   90.00
#
_symmetry.space_group_name_H-M   'P 1'
#
loop_
_entity.id
_entity.type
_entity.pdbx_description
1 polymer ?
#
loop_
_entity_poly.entity_id
_entity_poly.type
_entity_poly.pdbx_seq_one_letter_code
_entity_poly.pdbx_strand_id
1 'polypeptide(L)'
;MTRSLGKMSAHPLMDWRDQAKESVDQDVQAFLQLGEAIATRWIQTQKGVMLLQMVPGDITSGAIYVLDRIRQVWYMLSFEACECEFTREKFDRAYCEYKLFHYVDQPGLLLNPALVGQA
;
A
#
# COMPACT_ATOMS: atom_id res chain seq x y z
N MET A 1 22.61 3.19 -7.25
CA MET A 1 21.52 3.24 -8.24
C MET A 1 20.50 4.25 -7.75
N THR A 2 20.19 5.26 -8.57
CA THR A 2 19.14 6.24 -8.26
C THR A 2 17.78 5.58 -8.48
N ARG A 3 16.88 5.65 -7.50
CA ARG A 3 15.54 5.06 -7.65
C ARG A 3 14.68 5.94 -8.56
N SER A 4 13.91 5.31 -9.45
CA SER A 4 13.21 5.98 -10.55
C SER A 4 12.03 6.86 -10.13
N LEU A 5 11.45 6.62 -8.95
CA LEU A 5 10.35 7.41 -8.39
C LEU A 5 10.79 8.29 -7.20
N GLY A 6 12.10 8.45 -6.99
CA GLY A 6 12.65 9.18 -5.85
C GLY A 6 12.56 8.40 -4.54
N LYS A 7 12.56 9.10 -3.40
CA LYS A 7 12.36 8.47 -2.10
C LYS A 7 10.93 7.97 -1.96
N MET A 8 10.81 6.88 -1.21
CA MET A 8 9.52 6.32 -0.83
C MET A 8 9.26 6.67 0.63
N SER A 9 8.04 7.07 0.95
CA SER A 9 7.54 7.24 2.30
C SER A 9 6.32 6.34 2.55
N ALA A 10 6.06 6.06 3.83
CA ALA A 10 4.90 5.34 4.30
C ALA A 10 4.12 6.27 5.24
N HIS A 11 2.84 6.49 4.94
CA HIS A 11 1.96 7.34 5.71
C HIS A 11 0.89 6.47 6.37
N PRO A 12 0.81 6.40 7.72
CA PRO A 12 -0.30 5.74 8.37
C PRO A 12 -1.58 6.50 8.06
N LEU A 13 -2.57 5.80 7.52
CA LEU A 13 -3.85 6.41 7.16
C LEU A 13 -4.91 6.15 8.22
N MET A 14 -5.01 4.91 8.69
CA MET A 14 -6.12 4.51 9.52
C MET A 14 -5.73 3.32 10.41
N ASP A 15 -6.03 3.48 11.69
CA ASP A 15 -6.09 2.37 12.62
C ASP A 15 -7.32 1.52 12.28
N TRP A 16 -7.09 0.23 12.09
CA TRP A 16 -8.07 -0.75 11.63
C TRP A 16 -8.46 -1.75 12.72
N ARG A 17 -7.96 -1.60 13.95
CA ARG A 17 -8.18 -2.57 15.04
C ARG A 17 -9.64 -2.83 15.34
N ASP A 18 -10.46 -1.77 15.34
CA ASP A 18 -11.89 -1.86 15.65
C ASP A 18 -12.73 -2.29 14.43
N GLN A 19 -12.16 -2.16 13.23
CA GLN A 19 -12.80 -2.51 11.96
C GLN A 19 -12.42 -3.92 11.48
N ALA A 20 -11.36 -4.49 12.05
CA ALA A 20 -10.79 -5.78 11.70
C ALA A 20 -11.88 -6.87 11.61
N LYS A 21 -11.87 -7.58 10.49
CA LYS A 21 -12.84 -8.62 10.16
C LYS A 21 -12.28 -10.00 10.46
N GLU A 22 -13.14 -11.00 10.33
CA GLU A 22 -12.77 -12.41 10.55
C GLU A 22 -11.80 -12.92 9.47
N SER A 23 -11.75 -12.26 8.31
CA SER A 23 -10.88 -12.62 7.19
C SER A 23 -10.27 -11.41 6.50
N VAL A 24 -9.10 -11.64 5.90
CA VAL A 24 -8.36 -10.64 5.12
C VAL A 24 -9.20 -10.13 3.94
N ASP A 25 -9.97 -11.02 3.30
CA ASP A 25 -10.79 -10.63 2.15
C ASP A 25 -11.86 -9.61 2.55
N GLN A 26 -12.46 -9.78 3.73
CA GLN A 26 -13.43 -8.82 4.26
C GLN A 26 -12.76 -7.51 4.68
N ASP A 27 -11.55 -7.54 5.26
CA ASP A 27 -10.78 -6.33 5.57
C ASP A 27 -10.48 -5.52 4.31
N VAL A 28 -9.97 -6.18 3.27
CA VAL A 28 -9.65 -5.53 1.99
C VAL A 28 -10.92 -5.02 1.33
N GLN A 29 -12.00 -5.81 1.29
CA GLN A 29 -13.27 -5.37 0.71
C GLN A 29 -13.82 -4.13 1.42
N ALA A 30 -13.81 -4.13 2.75
CA ALA A 30 -14.26 -2.98 3.53
C ALA A 30 -13.37 -1.75 3.30
N PHE A 31 -12.06 -1.92 3.23
CA PHE A 31 -11.13 -0.82 2.91
C PHE A 31 -11.37 -0.25 1.50
N LEU A 32 -11.52 -1.11 0.49
CA LEU A 32 -11.82 -0.69 -0.89
C LEU A 32 -13.17 0.02 -1.01
N GLN A 33 -14.18 -0.39 -0.23
CA GLN A 33 -15.48 0.27 -0.18
C GLN A 33 -15.38 1.71 0.34
N LEU A 34 -14.53 1.97 1.34
CA LEU A 34 -14.33 3.34 1.87
C LEU A 34 -13.76 4.30 0.81
N GLY A 35 -12.96 3.78 -0.11
CA GLY A 35 -12.36 4.56 -1.20
C GLY A 35 -13.11 4.46 -2.54
N GLU A 36 -14.28 3.81 -2.57
CA GLU A 36 -15.04 3.51 -3.80
C GLU A 36 -14.17 2.91 -4.92
N ALA A 37 -13.25 2.02 -4.57
CA ALA A 37 -12.16 1.60 -5.43
C ALA A 37 -12.09 0.09 -5.65
N ILE A 38 -11.19 -0.33 -6.55
CA ILE A 38 -10.88 -1.73 -6.82
C ILE A 38 -9.39 -2.00 -6.61
N ALA A 39 -9.07 -3.23 -6.18
CA ALA A 39 -7.70 -3.72 -6.19
C ALA A 39 -7.36 -4.34 -7.54
N THR A 40 -6.32 -3.84 -8.20
CA THR A 40 -5.83 -4.38 -9.48
C THR A 40 -4.54 -5.18 -9.37
N ARG A 41 -3.88 -5.10 -8.20
CA ARG A 41 -2.85 -6.01 -7.71
C ARG A 41 -3.14 -6.33 -6.25
N TRP A 42 -2.87 -7.56 -5.88
CA TRP A 42 -3.01 -8.06 -4.51
C TRP A 42 -1.84 -8.97 -4.19
N ILE A 43 -1.07 -8.61 -3.18
CA ILE A 43 0.02 -9.43 -2.64
C ILE A 43 -0.25 -9.62 -1.17
N GLN A 44 -0.25 -10.87 -0.70
CA GLN A 44 -0.59 -11.19 0.67
C GLN A 44 0.41 -12.17 1.28
N THR A 45 0.73 -11.94 2.54
CA THR A 45 1.46 -12.85 3.42
C THR A 45 0.63 -13.10 4.67
N GLN A 46 1.16 -13.88 5.61
CA GLN A 46 0.53 -14.01 6.94
C GLN A 46 0.53 -12.69 7.72
N LYS A 47 1.46 -11.78 7.43
CA LYS A 47 1.72 -10.57 8.23
C LYS A 47 1.19 -9.30 7.60
N GLY A 48 1.02 -9.26 6.27
CA GLY A 48 0.59 -8.07 5.58
C GLY A 48 -0.17 -8.33 4.29
N VAL A 49 -0.81 -7.29 3.79
CA VAL A 49 -1.42 -7.22 2.46
C VAL A 49 -0.91 -5.96 1.77
N MET A 50 -0.63 -6.05 0.48
CA MET A 50 -0.37 -4.90 -0.38
C MET A 50 -1.32 -4.89 -1.55
N LEU A 51 -1.86 -3.71 -1.82
CA LEU A 51 -2.81 -3.46 -2.89
C LEU A 51 -2.27 -2.39 -3.82
N LEU A 52 -2.54 -2.56 -5.10
CA LEU A 52 -2.68 -1.41 -6.01
C LEU A 52 -4.16 -1.11 -6.12
N GLN A 53 -4.62 -0.08 -5.42
CA GLN A 53 -5.99 0.40 -5.47
C GLN A 53 -6.15 1.40 -6.62
N MET A 54 -7.25 1.34 -7.36
CA MET A 54 -7.58 2.22 -8.49
C MET A 54 -9.06 2.61 -8.49
N VAL A 55 -9.37 3.77 -9.06
CA VAL A 55 -10.74 4.16 -9.39
C VAL A 55 -11.28 3.23 -10.49
N PRO A 56 -12.50 2.68 -10.37
CA PRO A 56 -13.08 1.82 -11.40
C PRO A 56 -13.14 2.54 -12.75
N GLY A 57 -12.53 1.95 -13.78
CA GLY A 57 -12.50 2.51 -15.14
C GLY A 57 -11.35 3.47 -15.43
N ASP A 58 -10.60 3.93 -14.42
CA ASP A 58 -9.40 4.75 -14.60
C ASP A 58 -8.13 3.97 -14.23
N ILE A 59 -7.46 3.46 -15.27
CA ILE A 59 -6.24 2.65 -15.14
C ILE A 59 -4.99 3.45 -14.77
N THR A 60 -5.10 4.79 -14.67
CA THR A 60 -3.99 5.68 -14.34
C THR A 60 -4.05 6.22 -12.91
N SER A 61 -5.17 6.04 -12.20
CA SER A 61 -5.46 6.57 -10.87
C SER A 61 -4.87 5.80 -9.67
N GLY A 62 -3.84 4.97 -9.88
CA GLY A 62 -3.43 4.00 -8.87
C GLY A 62 -2.70 4.61 -7.68
N ALA A 63 -2.93 4.02 -6.50
CA ALA A 63 -2.16 4.26 -5.28
C ALA A 63 -1.85 2.91 -4.58
N ILE A 64 -0.70 2.87 -3.89
CA ILE A 64 -0.22 1.64 -3.24
C ILE A 64 -0.52 1.70 -1.75
N TYR A 65 -1.22 0.68 -1.25
CA TYR A 65 -1.57 0.55 0.15
C TYR A 65 -0.99 -0.72 0.76
N VAL A 66 -0.64 -0.66 2.04
CA VAL A 66 -0.19 -1.82 2.81
C VAL A 66 -0.97 -1.91 4.12
N LEU A 67 -1.58 -3.07 4.39
CA LEU A 67 -2.12 -3.42 5.69
C LEU A 67 -1.03 -4.13 6.49
N ASP A 68 -0.62 -3.56 7.62
CA ASP A 68 0.07 -4.29 8.68
C ASP A 68 -0.99 -5.07 9.46
N ARG A 69 -1.07 -6.39 9.27
CA ARG A 69 -2.08 -7.23 9.94
C ARG A 69 -1.74 -7.51 11.41
N ILE A 70 -0.49 -7.30 11.82
CA ILE A 70 -0.05 -7.46 13.21
C ILE A 70 -0.51 -6.26 14.03
N ARG A 71 -0.36 -5.06 13.47
CA ARG A 71 -0.73 -3.80 14.12
C ARG A 71 -2.14 -3.32 13.78
N GLN A 72 -2.75 -3.92 12.75
CA GLN A 72 -4.03 -3.51 12.17
C GLN A 72 -4.02 -2.03 11.79
N VAL A 73 -3.08 -1.64 10.92
CA VAL A 73 -2.98 -0.27 10.42
C VAL A 73 -2.81 -0.29 8.91
N TRP A 74 -3.60 0.52 8.21
CA TRP A 74 -3.44 0.79 6.79
C TRP A 74 -2.43 1.92 6.58
N TYR A 75 -1.48 1.69 5.69
CA TYR A 75 -0.49 2.66 5.24
C TYR A 75 -0.67 2.94 3.75
N MET A 76 -0.47 4.19 3.34
CA MET A 76 -0.24 4.56 1.95
C MET A 76 1.26 4.67 1.70
N LEU A 77 1.74 4.07 0.62
CA LEU A 77 3.10 4.32 0.15
C LEU A 77 3.07 5.48 -0.84
N SER A 78 3.80 6.56 -0.51
CA SER A 78 4.02 7.70 -1.39
C SER A 78 5.43 7.67 -1.96
N PHE A 79 5.59 8.22 -3.16
CA PHE A 79 6.87 8.35 -3.85
C PHE A 79 7.00 9.79 -4.33
N GLU A 80 8.17 10.41 -4.15
CA GLU A 80 8.39 11.83 -4.47
C GLU A 80 7.98 12.22 -5.90
N ALA A 81 8.11 11.31 -6.86
CA ALA A 81 7.77 11.56 -8.26
C ALA A 81 6.34 11.13 -8.65
N CYS A 82 5.58 10.45 -7.77
CA CYS A 82 4.27 9.88 -8.10
C CYS A 82 3.52 9.43 -6.84
N GLU A 83 2.45 10.14 -6.47
CA GLU A 83 1.64 9.78 -5.29
C GLU A 83 0.38 8.97 -5.64
N CYS A 84 -0.36 9.38 -6.68
CA CYS A 84 -1.67 8.80 -7.03
C CYS A 84 -1.86 8.52 -8.53
N GLU A 85 -0.76 8.31 -9.27
CA GLU A 85 -0.79 8.09 -10.72
C GLU A 85 -0.16 6.74 -11.13
N PHE A 86 -0.27 5.73 -10.27
CA PHE A 86 0.26 4.41 -10.57
C PHE A 86 -0.60 3.71 -11.63
N THR A 87 0.05 3.25 -12.69
CA THR A 87 -0.48 2.18 -13.54
C THR A 87 -0.01 0.82 -13.00
N ARG A 88 -0.55 -0.28 -13.55
CA ARG A 88 -0.09 -1.63 -13.23
C ARG A 88 1.40 -1.82 -13.55
N GLU A 89 1.86 -1.26 -14.65
CA GLU A 89 3.25 -1.34 -15.10
C GLU A 89 4.19 -0.53 -14.20
N LYS A 90 3.77 0.68 -13.80
CA LYS A 90 4.52 1.47 -12.81
C LYS A 90 4.62 0.73 -11.48
N PHE A 91 3.52 0.09 -11.05
CA PHE A 91 3.52 -0.74 -9.85
C PHE A 91 4.50 -1.91 -9.96
N ASP A 92 4.45 -2.68 -11.04
CA ASP A 92 5.31 -3.86 -11.22
C ASP A 92 6.80 -3.45 -11.22
N ARG A 93 7.14 -2.27 -11.79
CA ARG A 93 8.49 -1.68 -11.70
C ARG A 93 8.85 -1.28 -10.27
N ALA A 94 7.98 -0.54 -9.59
CA ALA A 94 8.21 -0.09 -8.22
C ALA A 94 8.36 -1.28 -7.26
N TYR A 95 7.56 -2.33 -7.45
CA TYR A 95 7.60 -3.57 -6.69
C TYR A 95 8.99 -4.19 -6.66
N CYS A 96 9.62 -4.30 -7.84
CA CYS A 96 10.98 -4.80 -7.98
C CYS A 96 12.03 -3.83 -7.46
N GLU A 97 11.96 -2.57 -7.88
CA GLU A 97 13.01 -1.56 -7.64
C GLU A 97 13.12 -1.16 -6.15
N TYR A 98 11.97 -1.03 -5.48
CA TYR A 98 11.88 -0.65 -4.07
C TYR A 98 11.80 -1.87 -3.14
N LYS A 99 11.82 -3.09 -3.70
CA LYS A 99 11.70 -4.36 -2.97
C LYS A 99 10.44 -4.40 -2.11
N LEU A 100 9.31 -4.01 -2.69
CA LEU A 100 8.08 -3.74 -1.94
C LEU A 100 7.57 -4.96 -1.16
N PHE A 101 7.88 -6.17 -1.61
CA PHE A 101 7.59 -7.41 -0.89
C PHE A 101 8.04 -7.39 0.58
N HIS A 102 9.20 -6.78 0.88
CA HIS A 102 9.72 -6.72 2.25
C HIS A 102 8.76 -6.00 3.22
N TYR A 103 7.99 -5.03 2.75
CA TYR A 103 7.01 -4.32 3.58
C TYR A 103 5.74 -5.12 3.82
N VAL A 104 5.51 -6.18 3.05
CA VAL A 104 4.39 -7.12 3.26
C VAL A 104 4.81 -8.31 4.10
N ASP A 105 6.05 -8.77 3.94
CA ASP A 105 6.64 -9.84 4.75
C ASP A 105 7.06 -9.35 6.16
N GLN A 106 7.47 -8.09 6.28
CA GLN A 106 7.91 -7.47 7.53
C GLN A 106 7.34 -6.05 7.64
N PRO A 107 6.02 -5.90 7.90
CA PRO A 107 5.36 -4.59 7.88
C PRO A 107 5.88 -3.62 8.95
N GLY A 108 6.56 -4.12 9.99
CA GLY A 108 7.28 -3.26 10.95
C GLY A 108 8.35 -2.36 10.31
N LEU A 109 8.82 -2.67 9.09
CA LEU A 109 9.73 -1.79 8.33
C LEU A 109 9.08 -0.46 7.93
N LEU A 110 7.75 -0.38 7.86
CA LEU A 110 7.00 0.85 7.55
C LEU A 110 7.12 1.90 8.66
N LEU A 111 7.47 1.48 9.88
CA LEU A 111 7.67 2.37 11.03
C LEU A 111 9.04 3.04 11.03
N ASN A 112 9.92 2.71 10.09
CA ASN A 112 11.25 3.28 10.04
C ASN A 112 11.14 4.81 9.91
N PRO A 113 11.74 5.61 10.82
CA PRO A 113 11.71 7.07 10.74
C PRO A 113 12.21 7.63 9.40
N ALA A 114 13.06 6.90 8.68
CA ALA A 114 13.52 7.28 7.35
C ALA A 114 12.45 7.14 6.23
N LEU A 115 11.34 6.44 6.51
CA LEU A 115 10.19 6.25 5.62
C LEU A 115 8.95 7.01 6.09
N VAL A 116 8.85 7.41 7.36
CA VAL A 116 7.71 8.21 7.81
C VAL A 116 7.81 9.60 7.17
N GLY A 117 6.94 9.90 6.21
CA GLY A 117 6.89 11.23 5.61
C GLY A 117 6.48 12.26 6.67
N GLN A 118 7.20 13.37 6.75
CA GLN A 118 6.76 14.51 7.56
C GLN A 118 5.48 15.04 6.93
N ALA A 119 4.38 14.99 7.70
CA ALA A 119 3.08 15.53 7.29
C ALA A 119 3.14 17.05 7.12
#